data_AF-A0A7W7GXE8-F1
#
_entry.id   AF-A0A7W7GXE8-F1
#
_cell.length_a   1.000
_cell.length_b   1.000
_cell.length_c   1.000
_cell.angle_alpha   90.00
_cell.angle_beta   90.00
_cell.angle_gamma   90.00
#
_symmetry.space_group_name_H-M   'P 1'
#
loop_
_entity.id
_entity.type
_entity.pdbx_description
1 polymer ?
#
loop_
_entity_poly.entity_id
_entity_poly.type
_entity_poly.pdbx_seq_one_letter_code
_entity_poly.pdbx_strand_id
1 'polypeptide(L)'
;MLGSVLEISTADDGTVIICPHGAGDSVCGAELRLALVHLLRRVRPLMLIVDLCGLAEPDPFYVGSVAAACDLGDDHQVAVFVRSPSGAMTDRLTAAGVPRQRVNPVW
;
A
#
# COMPACT_ATOMS: atom_id res chain seq x y z
N MET A 1 19.28 0.80 -15.37
CA MET A 1 18.02 1.26 -14.73
C MET A 1 17.29 0.02 -14.27
N LEU A 2 17.25 -0.27 -12.98
CA LEU A 2 16.28 -1.22 -12.46
C LEU A 2 15.03 -0.39 -12.17
N GLY A 3 14.05 -0.45 -13.06
CA GLY A 3 12.78 0.24 -12.88
C GLY A 3 12.04 -0.33 -11.67
N SER A 4 11.32 0.51 -10.94
CA SER A 4 10.33 0.04 -9.98
C SER A 4 9.34 -0.88 -10.68
N VAL A 5 9.09 -2.04 -10.09
CA VAL A 5 8.08 -2.97 -10.60
C VAL A 5 6.94 -2.96 -9.59
N LEU A 6 5.81 -2.42 -10.03
CA LEU A 6 4.56 -2.52 -9.29
C LEU A 6 3.80 -3.73 -9.83
N GLU A 7 3.74 -4.79 -9.04
CA GLU A 7 2.93 -5.96 -9.36
C GLU A 7 1.53 -5.78 -8.78
N ILE A 8 0.50 -6.07 -9.57
CA ILE A 8 -0.90 -6.01 -9.14
C ILE A 8 -1.53 -7.35 -9.50
N SER A 9 -2.14 -7.99 -8.51
CA SER A 9 -2.89 -9.23 -8.70
C SER A 9 -4.26 -9.14 -8.02
N THR A 10 -5.21 -9.92 -8.50
CA THR A 10 -6.54 -10.04 -7.92
C THR A 10 -6.75 -11.48 -7.49
N ALA A 11 -7.07 -11.70 -6.22
CA ALA A 11 -7.40 -13.00 -5.69
C ALA A 11 -8.84 -13.40 -6.07
N ASP A 12 -9.16 -14.69 -5.93
CA ASP A 12 -10.46 -15.25 -6.32
C ASP A 12 -11.64 -14.66 -5.52
N ASP A 13 -11.38 -14.14 -4.32
CA ASP A 13 -12.36 -13.45 -3.47
C ASP A 13 -12.60 -11.98 -3.86
N GLY A 14 -11.93 -11.50 -4.91
CA GLY A 14 -11.99 -10.12 -5.38
C GLY A 14 -11.07 -9.14 -4.63
N THR A 15 -10.24 -9.62 -3.71
CA THR A 15 -9.20 -8.82 -3.07
C THR A 15 -8.14 -8.44 -4.10
N VAL A 16 -7.81 -7.15 -4.18
CA VAL A 16 -6.68 -6.68 -4.99
C VAL A 16 -5.45 -6.58 -4.10
N ILE A 17 -4.33 -7.11 -4.57
CA ILE A 17 -3.04 -7.06 -3.91
C ILE A 17 -2.09 -6.26 -4.78
N ILE A 18 -1.46 -5.25 -4.19
CA ILE A 18 -0.42 -4.45 -4.83
C ILE A 18 0.91 -4.74 -4.13
N CYS A 19 1.87 -5.25 -4.90
CA CYS A 19 3.21 -5.67 -4.47
C CYS A 19 4.26 -4.76 -5.13
N PRO A 20 4.56 -3.62 -4.51
CA PRO A 20 5.66 -2.74 -4.92
C PRO A 20 7.03 -3.37 -4.61
N HIS A 21 7.85 -3.49 -5.65
CA HIS A 21 9.21 -4.02 -5.57
C HIS A 21 10.24 -2.94 -5.92
N GLY A 22 11.40 -2.97 -5.25
CA GLY A 22 12.55 -2.12 -5.58
C GLY A 22 13.01 -1.22 -4.43
N ALA A 23 13.72 -0.15 -4.77
CA ALA A 23 14.44 0.69 -3.81
C ALA A 23 13.57 1.62 -2.96
N GLY A 24 12.25 1.67 -3.17
CA GLY A 24 11.34 2.54 -2.40
C GLY A 24 11.62 4.03 -2.55
N ASP A 25 12.19 4.43 -3.69
CA ASP A 25 12.50 5.82 -4.02
C ASP A 25 11.26 6.62 -4.45
N SER A 26 11.43 7.92 -4.64
CA SER A 26 10.33 8.85 -4.93
C SER A 26 9.66 8.62 -6.28
N VAL A 27 10.38 8.01 -7.24
CA VAL A 27 9.82 7.62 -8.55
C VAL A 27 8.85 6.45 -8.35
N CYS A 28 9.30 5.43 -7.61
CA CYS A 28 8.44 4.30 -7.22
C CYS A 28 7.23 4.75 -6.41
N GLY A 29 7.43 5.72 -5.50
CA GLY A 29 6.35 6.32 -4.72
C GLY A 29 5.26 6.98 -5.58
N ALA A 30 5.64 7.70 -6.64
CA ALA A 30 4.68 8.35 -7.53
C ALA A 30 3.83 7.34 -8.31
N GLU A 31 4.44 6.27 -8.82
CA GLU A 31 3.74 5.17 -9.49
C GLU A 31 2.76 4.47 -8.55
N LEU A 32 3.20 4.15 -7.34
CA LEU A 32 2.34 3.59 -6.30
C LEU A 32 1.15 4.51 -6.03
N ARG A 33 1.37 5.81 -5.83
CA ARG A 33 0.30 6.77 -5.57
C ARG A 33 -0.73 6.79 -6.69
N LEU A 34 -0.29 6.80 -7.95
CA LEU A 34 -1.20 6.77 -9.10
C LEU A 34 -2.03 5.48 -9.14
N ALA A 35 -1.39 4.34 -8.89
CA ALA A 35 -2.06 3.05 -8.83
C ALA A 35 -3.08 2.99 -7.67
N LEU A 36 -2.71 3.43 -6.47
CA LEU A 36 -3.61 3.50 -5.31
C LEU A 36 -4.82 4.39 -5.60
N VAL A 37 -4.61 5.59 -6.16
CA VAL A 37 -5.73 6.48 -6.53
C VAL A 37 -6.63 5.84 -7.57
N HIS A 38 -6.07 5.18 -8.58
CA HIS A 38 -6.87 4.48 -9.60
C HIS A 38 -7.70 3.35 -8.99
N LEU A 39 -7.06 2.48 -8.21
CA LEU A 39 -7.72 1.34 -7.55
C LEU A 39 -8.85 1.82 -6.62
N LEU A 40 -8.59 2.84 -5.80
CA LEU A 40 -9.56 3.31 -4.80
C LEU A 40 -10.69 4.15 -5.40
N ARG A 41 -10.42 4.97 -6.43
CA ARG A 41 -11.46 5.84 -7.00
C ARG A 41 -12.25 5.19 -8.12
N ARG A 42 -11.61 4.36 -8.94
CA ARG A 42 -12.17 3.83 -10.20
C ARG A 42 -12.55 2.36 -10.09
N VAL A 43 -11.64 1.52 -9.61
CA VAL A 43 -11.86 0.06 -9.56
C VAL A 43 -12.74 -0.32 -8.35
N ARG A 44 -12.44 0.25 -7.18
CA ARG A 44 -13.14 0.03 -5.91
C ARG A 44 -13.30 -1.45 -5.56
N PRO A 45 -12.19 -2.18 -5.37
CA PRO A 45 -12.29 -3.55 -4.85
C PRO A 45 -12.89 -3.51 -3.44
N LEU A 46 -13.49 -4.61 -2.99
CA LEU A 46 -13.97 -4.71 -1.60
C LEU A 46 -12.80 -4.56 -0.61
N MET A 47 -11.65 -5.12 -0.99
CA MET A 47 -10.42 -5.10 -0.20
C MET A 47 -9.20 -4.82 -1.07
N LEU A 48 -8.30 -3.98 -0.56
CA LEU A 48 -6.99 -3.71 -1.12
C LEU A 48 -5.91 -4.05 -0.09
N ILE A 49 -4.94 -4.88 -0.47
CA ILE A 49 -3.77 -5.20 0.33
C ILE A 49 -2.54 -4.59 -0.33
N VAL A 50 -1.84 -3.73 0.39
CA VAL A 50 -0.49 -3.23 0.03
C VAL A 50 0.54 -4.14 0.69
N ASP A 51 1.20 -5.00 -0.09
CA ASP A 51 2.19 -5.94 0.42
C ASP A 51 3.61 -5.38 0.27
N LEU A 52 4.29 -5.20 1.40
CA LEU A 52 5.62 -4.59 1.47
C LEU A 52 6.76 -5.62 1.55
N CYS A 53 6.49 -6.91 1.30
CA CYS A 53 7.48 -7.98 1.43
C CYS A 53 8.76 -7.77 0.58
N GLY A 54 8.68 -7.01 -0.52
CA GLY A 54 9.79 -6.74 -1.43
C GLY A 54 10.54 -5.42 -1.17
N LEU A 55 10.23 -4.71 -0.07
CA LEU A 55 10.61 -3.31 0.09
C LEU A 55 11.54 -3.11 1.30
N ALA A 56 12.81 -2.82 1.03
CA ALA A 56 13.85 -2.74 2.05
C ALA A 56 13.75 -1.48 2.93
N GLU A 57 13.66 -0.30 2.30
CA GLU A 57 13.51 0.98 3.00
C GLU A 57 12.72 1.99 2.15
N PRO A 58 11.42 2.16 2.38
CA PRO A 58 10.63 3.17 1.70
C PRO A 58 10.96 4.57 2.21
N ASP A 59 11.03 5.52 1.29
CA ASP A 59 11.14 6.92 1.62
C ASP A 59 9.86 7.46 2.32
N PRO A 60 9.90 8.67 2.91
CA PRO A 60 8.72 9.26 3.56
C PRO A 60 7.53 9.52 2.61
N PHE A 61 7.77 9.74 1.32
CA PHE A 61 6.70 9.96 0.34
C PHE A 61 5.87 8.68 0.15
N TYR A 62 6.56 7.55 0.15
CA TYR A 62 5.96 6.23 0.07
C TYR A 62 5.06 5.95 1.28
N VAL A 63 5.56 6.18 2.49
CA VAL A 63 4.77 6.02 3.74
C VAL A 63 3.53 6.92 3.71
N GLY A 64 3.69 8.18 3.32
CA GLY A 64 2.57 9.12 3.19
C GLY A 64 1.53 8.69 2.15
N SER A 65 1.97 8.07 1.04
CA SER A 65 1.07 7.58 0.00
C SER A 65 0.22 6.40 0.49
N VAL A 66 0.81 5.46 1.25
CA VAL A 66 0.09 4.35 1.86
C VAL A 66 -0.88 4.85 2.94
N ALA A 67 -0.45 5.80 3.77
CA ALA A 67 -1.31 6.40 4.79
C ALA A 67 -2.52 7.10 4.17
N ALA A 68 -2.31 7.97 3.18
CA ALA A 68 -3.39 8.65 2.47
C ALA A 68 -4.33 7.68 1.73
N ALA A 69 -3.83 6.53 1.28
CA ALA A 69 -4.66 5.50 0.67
C ALA A 69 -5.59 4.82 1.68
N CYS A 70 -5.21 4.73 2.96
CA CYS A 70 -6.11 4.23 4.00
C CYS A 70 -7.32 5.16 4.20
N ASP A 71 -7.09 6.47 4.26
CA ASP A 71 -8.15 7.47 4.39
C ASP A 71 -9.04 7.49 3.13
N LEU A 72 -8.41 7.48 1.95
CA LEU A 72 -9.14 7.46 0.68
C LEU A 72 -9.95 6.17 0.51
N GLY A 73 -9.47 5.05 1.05
CA GLY A 73 -10.20 3.79 1.11
C GLY A 73 -11.47 3.93 1.93
N ASP A 74 -11.39 4.56 3.10
CA ASP A 74 -12.55 4.80 3.95
C ASP A 74 -13.61 5.67 3.25
N ASP A 75 -13.17 6.75 2.59
CA ASP A 75 -14.05 7.63 1.79
C ASP A 75 -14.76 6.90 0.63
N HIS A 76 -14.16 5.84 0.11
CA HIS A 76 -14.68 5.05 -1.01
C HIS A 76 -15.19 3.67 -0.62
N GLN A 77 -15.30 3.38 0.67
CA GLN A 77 -15.76 2.09 1.21
C GLN A 77 -14.92 0.89 0.72
N VAL A 78 -13.62 1.10 0.55
CA VAL A 78 -12.63 0.06 0.23
C VAL A 78 -11.79 -0.22 1.46
N ALA A 79 -11.77 -1.45 1.95
CA ALA A 79 -10.95 -1.82 3.09
C ALA A 79 -9.48 -1.92 2.67
N VAL A 80 -8.62 -1.05 3.20
CA VAL A 80 -7.19 -1.01 2.86
C VAL A 80 -6.35 -1.56 4.00
N PHE A 81 -5.47 -2.51 3.68
CA PHE A 81 -4.57 -3.15 4.63
C PHE A 81 -3.12 -3.12 4.14
N VAL A 82 -2.18 -3.13 5.07
CA VAL A 82 -0.75 -3.24 4.80
C VAL A 82 -0.25 -4.59 5.30
N ARG A 83 0.36 -5.37 4.41
CA ARG A 83 0.91 -6.70 4.68
C ARG A 83 2.44 -6.68 4.63
N SER A 84 3.08 -7.47 5.48
CA SER A 84 4.54 -7.65 5.52
C SER A 84 5.41 -6.39 5.75
N PRO A 85 4.98 -5.33 6.47
CA PRO A 85 5.91 -4.26 6.85
C PRO A 85 6.95 -4.79 7.85
N SER A 86 8.18 -4.30 7.74
CA SER A 86 9.18 -4.43 8.79
C SER A 86 8.71 -3.72 10.08
N GLY A 87 9.35 -4.00 11.22
CA GLY A 87 9.02 -3.33 12.48
C GLY A 87 9.15 -1.81 12.39
N ALA A 88 10.27 -1.33 11.82
CA ALA A 88 10.48 0.11 11.58
C ALA A 88 9.43 0.71 10.63
N MET A 89 8.96 -0.06 9.63
CA MET A 89 7.90 0.40 8.73
C MET A 89 6.54 0.47 9.42
N THR A 90 6.23 -0.51 10.27
CA THR A 90 5.04 -0.50 11.12
C THR A 90 4.99 0.77 11.97
N ASP A 91 6.10 1.14 12.60
CA ASP A 91 6.19 2.35 13.42
C ASP A 91 6.01 3.63 12.60
N ARG A 92 6.64 3.71 11.41
CA ARG A 92 6.47 4.86 10.49
C ARG A 92 5.04 5.00 9.98
N LEU A 93 4.40 3.91 9.57
CA LEU A 93 3.01 3.90 9.12
C LEU A 93 2.07 4.32 10.26
N THR A 94 2.30 3.79 11.47
CA THR A 94 1.52 4.16 12.65
C THR A 94 1.68 5.64 12.99
N ALA A 95 2.91 6.17 12.93
CA ALA A 95 3.19 7.58 13.14
C ALA A 95 2.59 8.48 12.04
N ALA A 96 2.44 7.96 10.82
CA ALA A 96 1.76 8.63 9.71
C ALA A 96 0.22 8.55 9.79
N GLY A 97 -0.33 7.92 10.83
CA GLY A 97 -1.78 7.85 11.08
C GLY A 97 -2.44 6.55 10.67
N VAL A 98 -1.71 5.57 10.13
CA VAL A 98 -2.29 4.25 9.79
C VAL A 98 -2.65 3.51 11.08
N PRO A 99 -3.92 3.14 11.30
CA PRO A 99 -4.31 2.38 12.48
C PRO A 99 -3.60 1.02 12.51
N ARG A 100 -3.04 0.63 13.67
CA ARG A 100 -2.31 -0.64 13.83
C ARG A 100 -3.09 -1.88 13.37
N GLN A 101 -4.41 -1.89 13.55
CA GLN A 101 -5.29 -2.97 13.09
C GLN A 101 -5.29 -3.18 11.56
N ARG A 102 -4.85 -2.18 10.78
CA ARG A 102 -4.68 -2.28 9.33
C ARG A 102 -3.29 -2.77 8.91
N VAL A 103 -2.37 -2.93 9.86
CA VAL A 103 -0.96 -3.26 9.61
C VAL A 103 -0.67 -4.67 10.12
N ASN A 104 -0.25 -5.58 9.23
CA ASN A 104 -0.21 -7.03 9.51
C ASN A 104 -1.52 -7.57 10.11
N PRO A 105 -2.67 -7.36 9.44
CA PRO A 105 -3.89 -8.02 9.85
C PRO A 105 -3.69 -9.55 9.90
N VAL A 106 -4.14 -10.15 11.01
CA VAL A 106 -4.20 -11.59 11.18
C VAL A 106 -5.51 -12.04 10.52
N TRP A 107 -5.41 -12.82 9.45
CA TRP A 107 -6.55 -13.42 8.75
C TRP A 107 -6.59 -14.92 9.03
#